data_AF-A0A7W1Z7L8-F1
#
_entry.id   AF-A0A7W1Z7L8-F1
#
_cell.length_a   1.000
_cell.length_b   1.000
_cell.length_c   1.000
_cell.angle_alpha   90.00
_cell.angle_beta   90.00
_cell.angle_gamma   90.00
#
_symmetry.space_group_name_H-M   'P 1'
#
loop_
_entity.id
_entity.type
_entity.pdbx_description
1 polymer ?
#
loop_
_entity_poly.entity_id
_entity_poly.type
_entity_poly.pdbx_seq_one_letter_code
_entity_poly.pdbx_strand_id
1 'polypeptide(L)'
;YETDLSREYKTIIQAYADGLNSYAAKNPKEIELKGVFPVTSKTILTSYVIILTSMVGTPGALEAVVKGKPDEYIFNASAGSNGIAMNSRITTDSSTYLLINPHVPLEGSASWYEAHVCSEEGLNMYGALVPGMIFPAMGCNEHLGWAITFNWPDYVDIYKMEINPANRNQYKFDDEWYDFEVRKIPLKVKAMIGKPTVKKEALWCIYGPAYRTKNGVYALRYNTMFNVKAAEQWYKLSKAQQYSEFYKAMEMQGIPLFNFVMADDQNNIFYLFNALLPVRDPGYDWQKTLPGNTSKTFWNSFYPVSQLPQMYNPQCGYVYNTNNTPFHCTSVEENPSEASFNKQSGFYWNRVNNRELRFNELMAGKTKISFDDLKKIKYDCAYPSKQGGIYKTFKPIYDLKESEHPDIADAIVKLKKWDFTGYADNREAALVAFTMDYLFRKKNGAYNELETGIEYSTDLLLEAIRHAKKEMIKHHQTIDILFGDVQRLMREGKSYSVYGLPECLKSLASDVTKDGMLRAQNGDSFIMFAKFSKAGNTYETIVPYGESRRKDSPHLMDQMELYSQQKTKPITLDRSTVLKTATRIYHPQ
;
A
#
# COMPACT_ATOMS: atom_id res chain seq x y z
N TYR A 1 19.09 12.36 -11.93
CA TYR A 1 18.43 13.55 -12.51
C TYR A 1 18.97 13.86 -13.89
N GLU A 2 20.28 14.17 -14.03
CA GLU A 2 20.79 14.59 -15.35
C GLU A 2 20.73 13.49 -16.41
N THR A 3 21.00 12.25 -16.01
CA THR A 3 21.06 11.06 -16.86
C THR A 3 19.76 10.27 -16.92
N ASP A 4 19.03 10.23 -15.80
CA ASP A 4 17.88 9.34 -15.65
C ASP A 4 16.60 9.85 -16.33
N LEU A 5 16.43 11.17 -16.41
CA LEU A 5 15.18 11.75 -16.88
C LEU A 5 15.32 12.31 -18.29
N SER A 6 14.32 12.08 -19.13
CA SER A 6 14.27 12.69 -20.45
C SER A 6 14.15 14.21 -20.37
N ARG A 7 14.60 14.90 -21.42
CA ARG A 7 14.45 16.37 -21.52
C ARG A 7 12.97 16.78 -21.49
N GLU A 8 12.12 16.00 -22.16
CA GLU A 8 10.66 16.17 -22.14
C GLU A 8 10.13 16.17 -20.71
N TYR A 9 10.46 15.12 -19.94
CA TYR A 9 9.96 15.00 -18.58
C TYR A 9 10.52 16.05 -17.62
N LYS A 10 11.79 16.48 -17.80
CA LYS A 10 12.37 17.60 -17.03
C LYS A 10 11.54 18.88 -17.16
N THR A 11 10.99 19.17 -18.35
CA THR A 11 10.09 20.32 -18.55
C THR A 11 8.79 20.16 -17.77
N ILE A 12 8.18 18.96 -17.79
CA ILE A 12 6.92 18.67 -17.09
C ILE A 12 7.07 18.84 -15.58
N ILE A 13 8.11 18.26 -14.98
CA ILE A 13 8.32 18.37 -13.54
C ILE A 13 8.70 19.79 -13.10
N GLN A 14 9.35 20.57 -13.96
CA GLN A 14 9.58 21.99 -13.72
C GLN A 14 8.25 22.77 -13.74
N ALA A 15 7.39 22.52 -14.72
CA ALA A 15 6.07 23.16 -14.78
C ALA A 15 5.20 22.85 -13.55
N TYR A 16 5.26 21.62 -13.03
CA TYR A 16 4.59 21.27 -11.76
C TYR A 16 5.16 22.06 -10.57
N ALA A 17 6.50 22.20 -10.48
CA ALA A 17 7.15 23.02 -9.46
C ALA A 17 6.70 24.48 -9.55
N ASP A 18 6.65 25.03 -10.75
CA ASP A 18 6.23 26.41 -11.02
C ASP A 18 4.77 26.63 -10.64
N GLY A 19 3.89 25.66 -10.91
CA GLY A 19 2.49 25.69 -10.46
C GLY A 19 2.35 25.75 -8.94
N LEU A 20 3.11 24.92 -8.21
CA LEU A 20 3.15 24.94 -6.75
C LEU A 20 3.68 26.28 -6.22
N ASN A 21 4.75 26.80 -6.81
CA ASN A 21 5.35 28.09 -6.44
C ASN A 21 4.38 29.26 -6.69
N SER A 22 3.71 29.27 -7.85
CA SER A 22 2.71 30.29 -8.21
C SER A 22 1.53 30.27 -7.23
N TYR A 23 1.02 29.08 -6.90
CA TYR A 23 -0.04 28.94 -5.90
C TYR A 23 0.40 29.43 -4.52
N ALA A 24 1.61 29.07 -4.06
CA ALA A 24 2.14 29.50 -2.76
C ALA A 24 2.35 31.01 -2.68
N ALA A 25 2.83 31.63 -3.76
CA ALA A 25 3.02 33.08 -3.85
C ALA A 25 1.68 33.83 -3.81
N LYS A 26 0.65 33.32 -4.48
CA LYS A 26 -0.70 33.93 -4.53
C LYS A 26 -1.50 33.69 -3.24
N ASN A 27 -1.26 32.59 -2.53
CA ASN A 27 -2.05 32.19 -1.36
C ASN A 27 -1.17 32.02 -0.09
N PRO A 28 -0.38 33.01 0.33
CA PRO A 28 0.61 32.85 1.39
C PRO A 28 0.02 32.59 2.79
N LYS A 29 -1.29 32.78 2.97
CA LYS A 29 -2.02 32.43 4.20
C LYS A 29 -2.44 30.96 4.25
N GLU A 30 -2.55 30.30 3.10
CA GLU A 30 -2.88 28.87 2.98
C GLU A 30 -1.63 27.98 3.12
N ILE A 31 -0.43 28.56 3.05
CA ILE A 31 0.83 27.83 3.13
C ILE A 31 1.31 27.69 4.58
N GLU A 32 1.14 26.49 5.14
CA GLU A 32 1.60 26.16 6.50
C GLU A 32 3.14 26.11 6.60
N LEU A 33 3.80 25.53 5.60
CA LEU A 33 5.25 25.31 5.58
C LEU A 33 5.97 26.27 4.64
N LYS A 34 5.91 27.59 4.91
CA LYS A 34 6.47 28.62 4.02
C LYS A 34 7.95 28.42 3.67
N GLY A 35 8.74 27.87 4.59
CA GLY A 35 10.18 27.68 4.43
C GLY A 35 10.62 26.63 3.40
N VAL A 36 9.68 25.91 2.77
CA VAL A 36 10.00 24.95 1.70
C VAL A 36 9.91 25.55 0.29
N PHE A 37 9.35 26.75 0.14
CA PHE A 37 9.20 27.43 -1.14
C PHE A 37 10.35 28.44 -1.38
N PRO A 38 10.76 28.65 -2.65
CA PRO A 38 10.28 27.96 -3.84
C PRO A 38 10.80 26.52 -3.91
N VAL A 39 9.92 25.61 -4.33
CA VAL A 39 10.28 24.22 -4.64
C VAL A 39 10.88 24.12 -6.05
N THR A 40 11.73 23.13 -6.27
CA THR A 40 12.36 22.86 -7.58
C THR A 40 11.99 21.47 -8.07
N SER A 41 12.27 21.14 -9.34
CA SER A 41 12.15 19.76 -9.83
C SER A 41 12.93 18.76 -8.98
N LYS A 42 14.11 19.15 -8.49
CA LYS A 42 14.95 18.31 -7.61
C LYS A 42 14.29 18.09 -6.25
N THR A 43 13.62 19.12 -5.71
CA THR A 43 12.84 19.01 -4.47
C THR A 43 11.74 17.95 -4.62
N ILE A 44 10.96 18.01 -5.70
CA ILE A 44 9.88 17.05 -5.97
C ILE A 44 10.43 15.64 -6.14
N LEU A 45 11.50 15.46 -6.91
CA LEU A 45 12.12 14.14 -7.09
C LEU A 45 12.71 13.58 -5.81
N THR A 46 13.27 14.43 -4.97
CA THR A 46 13.76 14.02 -3.65
C THR A 46 12.60 13.50 -2.80
N SER A 47 11.41 14.11 -2.88
CA SER A 47 10.20 13.58 -2.23
C SER A 47 9.82 12.19 -2.74
N TYR A 48 9.83 11.96 -4.07
CA TYR A 48 9.60 10.64 -4.65
C TYR A 48 10.59 9.60 -4.11
N VAL A 49 11.89 9.92 -4.12
CA VAL A 49 12.94 9.01 -3.62
C VAL A 49 12.72 8.71 -2.15
N ILE A 50 12.51 9.72 -1.29
CA ILE A 50 12.30 9.51 0.15
C ILE A 50 11.10 8.62 0.42
N ILE A 51 9.98 8.86 -0.27
CA ILE A 51 8.75 8.07 -0.08
C ILE A 51 9.00 6.62 -0.52
N LEU A 52 9.58 6.40 -1.71
CA LEU A 52 9.85 5.05 -2.21
C LEU A 52 10.88 4.32 -1.37
N THR A 53 11.96 4.99 -0.93
CA THR A 53 12.95 4.43 0.01
C THR A 53 12.29 4.02 1.33
N SER A 54 11.31 4.80 1.81
CA SER A 54 10.55 4.44 3.00
C SER A 54 9.68 3.20 2.77
N MET A 55 9.05 3.11 1.60
CA MET A 55 8.16 2.01 1.22
C MET A 55 8.90 0.68 1.01
N VAL A 56 10.17 0.69 0.60
CA VAL A 56 10.96 -0.55 0.43
C VAL A 56 11.60 -1.06 1.73
N GLY A 57 11.31 -0.43 2.88
CA GLY A 57 11.72 -0.94 4.20
C GLY A 57 13.07 -0.44 4.72
N THR A 58 13.75 0.44 3.99
CA THR A 58 15.07 0.98 4.39
C THR A 58 15.09 1.61 5.79
N PRO A 59 14.06 2.35 6.25
CA PRO A 59 14.04 2.85 7.63
C PRO A 59 14.06 1.74 8.69
N GLY A 60 13.35 0.63 8.46
CA GLY A 60 13.34 -0.52 9.36
C GLY A 60 14.69 -1.23 9.41
N ALA A 61 15.35 -1.39 8.26
CA ALA A 61 16.71 -1.95 8.19
C ALA A 61 17.72 -1.07 8.94
N LEU A 62 17.62 0.26 8.77
CA LEU A 62 18.43 1.21 9.51
C LEU A 62 18.17 1.14 11.02
N GLU A 63 16.92 1.04 11.43
CA GLU A 63 16.56 0.90 12.83
C GLU A 63 17.15 -0.37 13.44
N ALA A 64 17.05 -1.51 12.75
CA ALA A 64 17.65 -2.79 13.16
C ALA A 64 19.18 -2.68 13.33
N VAL A 65 19.86 -2.05 12.37
CA VAL A 65 21.30 -1.75 12.45
C VAL A 65 21.64 -0.89 13.66
N VAL A 66 20.93 0.23 13.85
CA VAL A 66 21.19 1.18 14.95
C VAL A 66 20.94 0.53 16.32
N LYS A 67 19.93 -0.34 16.43
CA LYS A 67 19.66 -1.14 17.64
C LYS A 67 20.68 -2.27 17.86
N GLY A 68 21.55 -2.53 16.88
CA GLY A 68 22.58 -3.57 16.95
C GLY A 68 22.04 -4.98 16.72
N LYS A 69 20.87 -5.09 16.06
CA LYS A 69 20.14 -6.32 15.77
C LYS A 69 19.84 -6.43 14.26
N PRO A 70 20.86 -6.31 13.38
CA PRO A 70 20.64 -6.29 11.93
C PRO A 70 19.95 -7.56 11.41
N ASP A 71 20.25 -8.73 11.99
CA ASP A 71 19.63 -10.01 11.61
C ASP A 71 18.16 -10.16 12.06
N GLU A 72 17.63 -9.20 12.82
CA GLU A 72 16.20 -9.13 13.20
C GLU A 72 15.39 -8.26 12.22
N TYR A 73 16.01 -7.70 11.19
CA TYR A 73 15.28 -6.94 10.16
C TYR A 73 14.36 -7.88 9.37
N ILE A 74 13.09 -7.52 9.33
CA ILE A 74 12.08 -8.12 8.47
C ILE A 74 11.37 -6.97 7.80
N PHE A 75 11.23 -7.02 6.47
CA PHE A 75 10.43 -6.01 5.80
C PHE A 75 8.96 -6.15 6.20
N ASN A 76 8.40 -5.03 6.61
CA ASN A 76 7.03 -4.94 7.04
C ASN A 76 6.52 -3.55 6.70
N ALA A 77 5.44 -3.47 5.93
CA ALA A 77 4.70 -2.24 5.77
C ALA A 77 3.22 -2.50 6.05
N SER A 78 2.57 -1.53 6.69
CA SER A 78 1.14 -1.59 6.96
C SER A 78 0.38 -1.03 5.76
N ALA A 79 0.13 -1.89 4.77
CA ALA A 79 -0.66 -1.55 3.59
C ALA A 79 -1.42 -2.77 3.08
N GLY A 80 -2.71 -2.59 2.81
CA GLY A 80 -3.53 -3.53 2.05
C GLY A 80 -3.95 -2.92 0.72
N SER A 81 -4.40 -3.71 -0.24
CA SER A 81 -4.99 -3.29 -1.52
C SER A 81 -5.60 -4.50 -2.22
N ASN A 82 -6.68 -4.30 -2.98
CA ASN A 82 -7.21 -5.26 -3.94
C ASN A 82 -7.09 -4.67 -5.35
N GLY A 83 -6.59 -5.47 -6.29
CA GLY A 83 -6.68 -5.24 -7.73
C GLY A 83 -7.26 -6.47 -8.40
N ILE A 84 -8.30 -6.31 -9.23
CA ILE A 84 -8.94 -7.43 -9.94
C ILE A 84 -9.21 -6.99 -11.37
N ALA A 85 -8.81 -7.79 -12.36
CA ALA A 85 -9.13 -7.56 -13.77
C ALA A 85 -9.78 -8.82 -14.35
N MET A 86 -10.82 -8.64 -15.17
CA MET A 86 -11.58 -9.73 -15.79
C MET A 86 -11.84 -9.41 -17.26
N ASN A 87 -11.71 -10.40 -18.15
CA ASN A 87 -11.98 -10.24 -19.58
C ASN A 87 -13.21 -11.05 -20.04
N SER A 88 -13.57 -10.93 -21.32
CA SER A 88 -14.74 -11.57 -21.93
C SER A 88 -14.85 -13.09 -21.76
N ARG A 89 -13.75 -13.79 -21.43
CA ARG A 89 -13.81 -15.23 -21.15
C ARG A 89 -14.70 -15.52 -19.96
N ILE A 90 -14.65 -14.67 -18.92
CA ILE A 90 -15.45 -14.81 -17.70
C ILE A 90 -16.55 -13.74 -17.58
N THR A 91 -16.48 -12.60 -18.27
CA THR A 91 -17.56 -11.60 -18.15
C THR A 91 -18.83 -12.02 -18.89
N THR A 92 -20.00 -11.63 -18.37
CA THR A 92 -21.32 -11.94 -18.95
C THR A 92 -21.62 -11.15 -20.23
N ASP A 93 -21.01 -9.98 -20.41
CA ASP A 93 -21.35 -9.03 -21.48
C ASP A 93 -20.20 -8.77 -22.47
N SER A 94 -19.16 -9.61 -22.42
CA SER A 94 -17.95 -9.51 -23.25
C SER A 94 -17.12 -8.24 -23.06
N SER A 95 -17.34 -7.49 -21.98
CA SER A 95 -16.51 -6.34 -21.61
C SER A 95 -15.28 -6.76 -20.79
N THR A 96 -14.31 -5.86 -20.68
CA THR A 96 -13.23 -5.96 -19.68
C THR A 96 -13.64 -5.20 -18.42
N TYR A 97 -13.43 -5.79 -17.25
CA TYR A 97 -13.64 -5.12 -15.96
C TYR A 97 -12.33 -4.92 -15.22
N LEU A 98 -12.23 -3.82 -14.48
CA LEU A 98 -11.14 -3.52 -13.58
C LEU A 98 -11.68 -2.98 -12.25
N LEU A 99 -11.18 -3.51 -11.15
CA LEU A 99 -11.32 -2.99 -9.80
C LEU A 99 -9.97 -2.47 -9.31
N ILE A 100 -9.97 -1.24 -8.82
CA ILE A 100 -8.85 -0.59 -8.15
C ILE A 100 -9.29 -0.26 -6.71
N ASN A 101 -8.61 -0.80 -5.70
CA ASN A 101 -9.01 -0.59 -4.31
C ASN A 101 -7.82 -0.67 -3.34
N PRO A 102 -7.00 0.38 -3.20
CA PRO A 102 -5.99 0.47 -2.15
C PRO A 102 -6.60 0.57 -0.74
N HIS A 103 -5.92 -0.03 0.24
CA HIS A 103 -6.25 0.03 1.67
C HIS A 103 -5.16 0.74 2.46
N VAL A 104 -5.34 2.06 2.60
CA VAL A 104 -4.40 2.96 3.27
C VAL A 104 -5.17 3.87 4.23
N PRO A 105 -4.50 4.65 5.09
CA PRO A 105 -5.18 5.59 5.99
C PRO A 105 -6.17 6.49 5.25
N LEU A 106 -7.39 6.60 5.80
CA LEU A 106 -8.47 7.38 5.18
C LEU A 106 -8.24 8.90 5.31
N GLU A 107 -7.31 9.32 6.18
CA GLU A 107 -6.87 10.71 6.38
C GLU A 107 -5.32 10.79 6.46
N GLY A 108 -4.76 12.00 6.65
CA GLY A 108 -3.31 12.19 6.77
C GLY A 108 -2.54 12.15 5.45
N SER A 109 -1.22 12.29 5.47
CA SER A 109 -0.43 12.48 4.22
C SER A 109 -0.51 11.33 3.21
N ALA A 110 -1.03 10.17 3.61
CA ALA A 110 -1.19 8.98 2.77
C ALA A 110 -2.60 8.83 2.15
N SER A 111 -3.57 9.68 2.49
CA SER A 111 -4.90 9.57 1.86
C SER A 111 -4.85 10.01 0.41
N TRP A 112 -5.62 9.32 -0.42
CA TRP A 112 -5.79 9.65 -1.83
C TRP A 112 -6.58 10.94 -2.03
N TYR A 113 -6.30 11.60 -3.14
CA TYR A 113 -7.18 12.54 -3.81
C TYR A 113 -7.27 12.17 -5.29
N GLU A 114 -8.37 12.52 -5.93
CA GLU A 114 -8.62 12.22 -7.34
C GLU A 114 -8.24 13.40 -8.22
N ALA A 115 -7.64 13.12 -9.39
CA ALA A 115 -7.44 14.13 -10.42
C ALA A 115 -7.55 13.53 -11.83
N HIS A 116 -7.98 14.38 -12.77
CA HIS A 116 -7.95 14.11 -14.20
C HIS A 116 -6.89 15.00 -14.85
N VAL A 117 -5.87 14.38 -15.44
CA VAL A 117 -4.79 15.10 -16.14
C VAL A 117 -4.94 14.84 -17.64
N CYS A 118 -5.17 15.91 -18.40
CA CYS A 118 -5.44 15.85 -19.83
C CYS A 118 -4.59 16.89 -20.59
N SER A 119 -4.14 16.55 -21.80
CA SER A 119 -3.39 17.44 -22.69
C SER A 119 -3.73 17.18 -24.16
N GLU A 120 -3.43 18.14 -25.02
CA GLU A 120 -3.57 18.01 -26.48
C GLU A 120 -2.50 17.06 -27.10
N GLU A 121 -1.47 16.68 -26.34
CA GLU A 121 -0.39 15.77 -26.77
C GLU A 121 -0.64 14.30 -26.36
N GLY A 122 -1.89 13.93 -26.14
CA GLY A 122 -2.33 12.53 -25.94
C GLY A 122 -2.33 12.03 -24.49
N LEU A 123 -2.10 12.89 -23.49
CA LEU A 123 -2.35 12.54 -22.09
C LEU A 123 -3.86 12.64 -21.77
N ASN A 124 -4.44 11.60 -21.16
CA ASN A 124 -5.83 11.63 -20.70
C ASN A 124 -6.09 10.64 -19.54
N MET A 125 -5.51 10.90 -18.37
CA MET A 125 -5.51 9.95 -17.25
C MET A 125 -6.31 10.47 -16.06
N TYR A 126 -7.30 9.70 -15.61
CA TYR A 126 -8.03 9.93 -14.36
C TYR A 126 -7.58 8.92 -13.30
N GLY A 127 -7.35 9.36 -12.08
CA GLY A 127 -7.10 8.41 -11.00
C GLY A 127 -6.69 9.04 -9.68
N ALA A 128 -6.10 8.21 -8.83
CA ALA A 128 -5.75 8.57 -7.47
C ALA A 128 -4.27 8.99 -7.34
N LEU A 129 -4.05 10.06 -6.59
CA LEU A 129 -2.75 10.62 -6.24
C LEU A 129 -2.62 10.74 -4.73
N VAL A 130 -1.38 10.63 -4.22
CA VAL A 130 -1.05 11.18 -2.89
C VAL A 130 -0.42 12.57 -3.06
N PRO A 131 -0.51 13.45 -2.06
CA PRO A 131 0.11 14.77 -2.11
C PRO A 131 1.58 14.71 -2.55
N GLY A 132 1.93 15.47 -3.58
CA GLY A 132 3.28 15.53 -4.17
C GLY A 132 3.47 14.66 -5.42
N MET A 133 2.53 13.77 -5.75
CA MET A 133 2.53 13.10 -7.05
C MET A 133 2.03 14.03 -8.16
N ILE A 134 2.62 13.87 -9.35
CA ILE A 134 2.29 14.66 -10.55
C ILE A 134 1.22 13.96 -11.40
N PHE A 135 1.33 12.63 -11.52
CA PHE A 135 0.43 11.79 -12.31
C PHE A 135 -0.23 10.73 -11.41
N PRO A 136 -1.46 10.28 -11.73
CA PRO A 136 -2.12 9.20 -11.01
C PRO A 136 -1.24 7.97 -10.80
N ALA A 137 -1.21 7.45 -9.57
CA ALA A 137 -0.50 6.21 -9.24
C ALA A 137 -1.21 4.99 -9.85
N MET A 138 -2.54 5.08 -9.94
CA MET A 138 -3.49 4.09 -10.41
C MET A 138 -4.74 4.82 -10.93
N GLY A 139 -5.48 4.19 -11.84
CA GLY A 139 -6.67 4.78 -12.46
C GLY A 139 -6.87 4.25 -13.88
N CYS A 140 -7.47 5.05 -14.76
CA CYS A 140 -7.59 4.70 -16.17
C CYS A 140 -7.55 5.90 -17.12
N ASN A 141 -7.27 5.60 -18.38
CA ASN A 141 -7.59 6.43 -19.53
C ASN A 141 -8.68 5.74 -20.37
N GLU A 142 -8.95 6.26 -21.57
CA GLU A 142 -9.97 5.72 -22.48
C GLU A 142 -9.65 4.32 -22.99
N HIS A 143 -8.39 3.89 -22.93
CA HIS A 143 -7.92 2.63 -23.50
C HIS A 143 -7.63 1.57 -22.45
N LEU A 144 -7.00 1.94 -21.34
CA LEU A 144 -6.56 1.01 -20.32
C LEU A 144 -6.62 1.62 -18.92
N GLY A 145 -6.59 0.76 -17.91
CA GLY A 145 -6.44 1.15 -16.53
C GLY A 145 -5.64 0.14 -15.74
N TRP A 146 -5.11 0.56 -14.59
CA TRP A 146 -4.38 -0.33 -13.70
C TRP A 146 -4.62 -0.01 -12.22
N ALA A 147 -4.64 -1.06 -11.42
CA ALA A 147 -4.48 -1.00 -9.98
C ALA A 147 -3.01 -1.23 -9.61
N ILE A 148 -2.58 -0.66 -8.47
CA ILE A 148 -1.35 -1.06 -7.80
C ILE A 148 -1.65 -1.67 -6.44
N THR A 149 -0.87 -2.66 -6.03
CA THR A 149 -0.92 -3.23 -4.68
C THR A 149 0.50 -3.39 -4.14
N PHE A 150 0.69 -3.30 -2.82
CA PHE A 150 1.99 -3.61 -2.20
C PHE A 150 2.39 -5.08 -2.44
N ASN A 151 3.67 -5.28 -2.71
CA ASN A 151 4.35 -6.58 -2.73
C ASN A 151 5.44 -6.65 -1.66
N TRP A 152 5.93 -7.85 -1.37
CA TRP A 152 6.82 -8.13 -0.24
C TRP A 152 8.11 -8.88 -0.61
N PRO A 153 8.86 -8.50 -1.68
CA PRO A 153 10.18 -9.07 -1.86
C PRO A 153 11.23 -8.40 -0.95
N ASP A 154 12.40 -9.02 -0.86
CA ASP A 154 13.54 -8.48 -0.14
C ASP A 154 14.30 -7.42 -0.95
N TYR A 155 14.16 -6.16 -0.53
CA TYR A 155 14.70 -4.97 -1.17
C TYR A 155 16.01 -4.43 -0.56
N VAL A 156 16.38 -4.83 0.65
CA VAL A 156 17.42 -4.17 1.45
C VAL A 156 18.38 -5.19 2.02
N ASP A 157 19.64 -5.10 1.58
CA ASP A 157 20.71 -5.96 2.09
C ASP A 157 21.58 -5.20 3.09
N ILE A 158 21.93 -5.86 4.21
CA ILE A 158 22.72 -5.31 5.31
C ILE A 158 24.10 -5.97 5.30
N TYR A 159 25.16 -5.16 5.29
CA TYR A 159 26.54 -5.64 5.19
C TYR A 159 27.33 -5.27 6.44
N LYS A 160 28.01 -6.23 7.07
CA LYS A 160 28.97 -5.95 8.15
C LYS A 160 30.33 -5.65 7.54
N MET A 161 30.82 -4.43 7.76
CA MET A 161 32.11 -3.99 7.27
C MET A 161 33.24 -4.53 8.14
N GLU A 162 34.33 -4.96 7.51
CA GLU A 162 35.60 -5.23 8.18
C GLU A 162 36.44 -3.94 8.20
N ILE A 163 36.78 -3.44 9.38
CA ILE A 163 37.41 -2.12 9.56
C ILE A 163 38.91 -2.27 9.77
N ASN A 164 39.70 -1.39 9.13
CA ASN A 164 41.14 -1.39 9.32
C ASN A 164 41.49 -1.09 10.79
N PRO A 165 42.17 -2.01 11.51
CA PRO A 165 42.56 -1.79 12.91
C PRO A 165 43.44 -0.55 13.10
N ALA A 166 44.22 -0.16 12.08
CA ALA A 166 45.08 1.02 12.11
C ALA A 166 44.36 2.31 11.68
N ASN A 167 43.25 2.21 10.94
CA ASN A 167 42.50 3.35 10.44
C ASN A 167 40.99 3.08 10.40
N ARG A 168 40.25 3.59 11.40
CA ARG A 168 38.79 3.42 11.47
C ARG A 168 38.01 3.95 10.26
N ASN A 169 38.61 4.81 9.44
CA ASN A 169 38.01 5.35 8.21
C ASN A 169 38.34 4.51 6.98
N GLN A 170 38.90 3.31 7.15
CA GLN A 170 39.08 2.34 6.10
C GLN A 170 38.29 1.06 6.35
N TYR A 171 37.86 0.43 5.27
CA TYR A 171 37.23 -0.89 5.27
C TYR A 171 37.93 -1.82 4.28
N LYS A 172 37.88 -3.13 4.55
CA LYS A 172 38.43 -4.16 3.68
C LYS A 172 37.46 -4.47 2.55
N PHE A 173 37.95 -4.66 1.34
CA PHE A 173 37.18 -5.20 0.22
C PHE A 173 38.11 -5.98 -0.72
N ASP A 174 37.84 -7.27 -0.92
CA ASP A 174 38.68 -8.19 -1.72
C ASP A 174 40.18 -8.05 -1.41
N ASP A 175 40.50 -8.16 -0.12
CA ASP A 175 41.86 -8.11 0.45
C ASP A 175 42.60 -6.75 0.42
N GLU A 176 41.95 -5.69 -0.07
CA GLU A 176 42.48 -4.33 -0.08
C GLU A 176 41.75 -3.39 0.89
N TRP A 177 42.43 -2.33 1.35
CA TRP A 177 41.85 -1.31 2.24
C TRP A 177 41.38 -0.09 1.44
N TYR A 178 40.11 0.27 1.59
CA TYR A 178 39.50 1.44 0.95
C TYR A 178 39.02 2.45 1.98
N ASP A 179 39.15 3.73 1.68
CA ASP A 179 38.62 4.80 2.52
C ASP A 179 37.09 4.87 2.41
N PHE A 180 36.42 5.11 3.55
CA PHE A 180 35.05 5.60 3.55
C PHE A 180 35.03 7.04 3.04
N GLU A 181 34.00 7.40 2.28
CA GLU A 181 33.63 8.80 2.15
C GLU A 181 32.98 9.26 3.47
N VAL A 182 33.56 10.26 4.14
CA VAL A 182 33.09 10.75 5.44
C VAL A 182 32.55 12.17 5.30
N ARG A 183 31.26 12.36 5.61
CA ARG A 183 30.64 13.70 5.70
C ARG A 183 30.12 13.97 7.11
N LYS A 184 30.21 15.23 7.54
CA LYS A 184 29.59 15.70 8.79
C LYS A 184 28.34 16.50 8.45
N ILE A 185 27.17 15.90 8.65
CA ILE A 185 25.87 16.52 8.35
C ILE A 185 25.43 17.35 9.56
N PRO A 186 25.24 18.68 9.41
CA PRO A 186 24.66 19.52 10.46
C PRO A 186 23.15 19.33 10.52
N LEU A 187 22.64 18.94 11.70
CA LEU A 187 21.22 18.75 11.97
C LEU A 187 20.75 19.78 13.00
N LYS A 188 19.73 20.58 12.66
CA LYS A 188 19.09 21.49 13.61
C LYS A 188 18.03 20.72 14.39
N VAL A 189 18.26 20.49 15.68
CA VAL A 189 17.36 19.72 16.55
C VAL A 189 16.54 20.69 17.38
N LYS A 190 15.20 20.57 17.35
CA LYS A 190 14.33 21.37 18.23
C LYS A 190 14.55 20.91 19.68
N ALA A 191 14.99 21.82 20.54
CA ALA A 191 15.13 21.58 21.98
C ALA A 191 14.12 22.44 22.75
N MET A 192 14.08 22.28 24.08
CA MET A 192 13.26 23.14 24.96
C MET A 192 13.62 24.62 24.76
N ILE A 193 14.90 24.91 24.50
CA ILE A 193 15.41 26.25 24.19
C ILE A 193 16.13 26.21 22.83
N GLY A 194 15.57 26.92 21.85
CA GLY A 194 16.20 27.10 20.53
C GLY A 194 16.26 25.86 19.65
N LYS A 195 17.17 25.90 18.66
CA LYS A 195 17.39 24.84 17.67
C LYS A 195 18.90 24.58 17.50
N PRO A 196 19.60 24.00 18.49
CA PRO A 196 21.03 23.72 18.39
C PRO A 196 21.36 22.88 17.16
N THR A 197 22.55 23.10 16.61
CA THR A 197 23.08 22.30 15.50
C THR A 197 23.95 21.17 16.03
N VAL A 198 23.54 19.93 15.78
CA VAL A 198 24.32 18.72 16.07
C VAL A 198 24.94 18.22 14.78
N LYS A 199 26.24 17.94 14.77
CA LYS A 199 26.91 17.32 13.61
C LYS A 199 26.85 15.80 13.76
N LYS A 200 26.31 15.11 12.76
CA LYS A 200 26.33 13.64 12.67
C LYS A 200 27.27 13.21 11.56
N GLU A 201 28.09 12.20 11.85
CA GLU A 201 28.92 11.55 10.84
C GLU A 201 28.02 10.68 9.95
N ALA A 202 28.22 10.79 8.64
CA ALA A 202 27.64 9.93 7.64
C ALA A 202 28.79 9.35 6.80
N LEU A 203 28.77 8.03 6.61
CA LEU A 203 29.79 7.30 5.87
C LEU A 203 29.17 6.74 4.59
N TRP A 204 29.97 6.63 3.54
CA TRP A 204 29.64 5.85 2.35
C TRP A 204 30.80 4.94 1.98
N CYS A 205 30.47 3.73 1.56
CA CYS A 205 31.38 2.76 0.98
C CYS A 205 30.80 2.24 -0.35
N ILE A 206 31.49 1.29 -0.98
CA ILE A 206 31.03 0.68 -2.24
C ILE A 206 29.61 0.11 -2.18
N TYR A 207 29.18 -0.44 -1.04
CA TYR A 207 27.83 -0.98 -0.87
C TYR A 207 26.75 0.11 -0.78
N GLY A 208 27.07 1.27 -0.19
CA GLY A 208 26.10 2.35 0.04
C GLY A 208 26.38 3.14 1.32
N PRO A 209 25.36 3.80 1.90
CA PRO A 209 25.50 4.48 3.18
C PRO A 209 25.86 3.49 4.29
N ALA A 210 26.84 3.87 5.12
CA ALA A 210 27.33 3.08 6.24
C ALA A 210 27.17 3.82 7.58
N TYR A 211 26.99 3.03 8.64
CA TYR A 211 26.65 3.51 9.97
C TYR A 211 27.55 2.84 11.00
N ARG A 212 28.22 3.67 11.82
CA ARG A 212 28.93 3.18 13.01
C ARG A 212 27.94 2.94 14.13
N THR A 213 27.97 1.74 14.68
CA THR A 213 27.16 1.34 15.84
C THR A 213 28.09 0.78 16.92
N LYS A 214 27.53 0.46 18.09
CA LYS A 214 28.28 -0.21 19.17
C LYS A 214 28.77 -1.61 18.78
N ASN A 215 28.15 -2.25 17.77
CA ASN A 215 28.41 -3.64 17.40
C ASN A 215 29.26 -3.77 16.11
N GLY A 216 29.67 -2.65 15.52
CA GLY A 216 30.47 -2.62 14.29
C GLY A 216 30.04 -1.49 13.36
N VAL A 217 30.55 -1.54 12.12
CA VAL A 217 30.11 -0.64 11.04
C VAL A 217 29.32 -1.46 10.05
N TYR A 218 28.14 -0.96 9.68
CA TYR A 218 27.23 -1.66 8.78
C TYR A 218 26.86 -0.77 7.60
N ALA A 219 26.87 -1.31 6.39
CA ALA A 219 26.38 -0.64 5.20
C ALA A 219 25.01 -1.18 4.79
N LEU A 220 24.19 -0.33 4.17
CA LEU A 220 22.90 -0.70 3.59
C LEU A 220 22.97 -0.56 2.08
N ARG A 221 22.48 -1.54 1.34
CA ARG A 221 22.29 -1.46 -0.10
C ARG A 221 20.84 -1.76 -0.45
N TYR A 222 20.20 -0.87 -1.19
CA TYR A 222 18.78 -0.96 -1.49
C TYR A 222 18.45 -0.40 -2.87
N ASN A 223 17.43 -0.95 -3.51
CA ASN A 223 17.12 -0.74 -4.92
C ASN A 223 16.79 0.71 -5.31
N THR A 224 16.24 1.53 -4.39
CA THR A 224 15.90 2.93 -4.66
C THR A 224 17.11 3.88 -4.79
N MET A 225 18.34 3.39 -4.55
CA MET A 225 19.56 4.17 -4.74
C MET A 225 19.99 4.32 -6.20
N PHE A 226 19.45 3.51 -7.12
CA PHE A 226 20.06 3.29 -8.43
C PHE A 226 19.53 4.19 -9.54
N ASN A 227 18.31 4.71 -9.38
CA ASN A 227 17.72 5.61 -10.36
C ASN A 227 16.67 6.51 -9.72
N VAL A 228 16.31 7.60 -10.40
CA VAL A 228 15.20 8.50 -10.03
C VAL A 228 14.10 8.55 -11.11
N LYS A 229 13.94 7.46 -11.87
CA LYS A 229 13.07 7.39 -13.06
C LYS A 229 11.60 7.22 -12.74
N ALA A 230 11.27 6.87 -11.50
CA ALA A 230 9.94 6.52 -11.05
C ALA A 230 8.89 7.53 -11.54
N ALA A 231 9.10 8.83 -11.24
CA ALA A 231 8.17 9.90 -11.60
C ALA A 231 7.89 9.98 -13.12
N GLU A 232 8.91 9.75 -13.97
CA GLU A 232 8.75 9.69 -15.43
C GLU A 232 8.04 8.41 -15.88
N GLN A 233 8.26 7.28 -15.21
CA GLN A 233 7.56 6.05 -15.53
C GLN A 233 6.05 6.19 -15.33
N TRP A 234 5.57 6.82 -14.24
CA TRP A 234 4.13 7.11 -14.08
C TRP A 234 3.59 8.02 -15.19
N TYR A 235 4.39 8.97 -15.69
CA TYR A 235 4.01 9.78 -16.84
C TYR A 235 3.86 8.94 -18.11
N LYS A 236 4.84 8.09 -18.42
CA LYS A 236 4.79 7.22 -19.61
C LYS A 236 3.64 6.20 -19.52
N LEU A 237 3.37 5.64 -18.34
CA LEU A 237 2.19 4.79 -18.10
C LEU A 237 0.89 5.53 -18.36
N SER A 238 0.78 6.78 -17.90
CA SER A 238 -0.43 7.61 -18.10
C SER A 238 -0.71 7.96 -19.57
N LYS A 239 0.29 7.83 -20.46
CA LYS A 239 0.17 8.03 -21.91
C LYS A 239 -0.04 6.74 -22.70
N ALA A 240 0.05 5.57 -22.07
CA ALA A 240 -0.06 4.30 -22.78
C ALA A 240 -1.49 4.09 -23.30
N GLN A 241 -1.62 3.74 -24.58
CA GLN A 241 -2.91 3.52 -25.25
C GLN A 241 -3.18 2.03 -25.50
N GLN A 242 -2.21 1.16 -25.22
CA GLN A 242 -2.32 -0.28 -25.41
C GLN A 242 -1.36 -1.04 -24.50
N TYR A 243 -1.60 -2.34 -24.30
CA TYR A 243 -0.75 -3.20 -23.48
C TYR A 243 0.74 -3.12 -23.81
N SER A 244 1.12 -3.11 -25.09
CA SER A 244 2.53 -3.08 -25.49
C SER A 244 3.25 -1.79 -25.04
N GLU A 245 2.57 -0.66 -25.05
CA GLU A 245 3.09 0.63 -24.56
C GLU A 245 3.15 0.66 -23.04
N PHE A 246 2.14 0.11 -22.37
CA PHE A 246 2.14 -0.08 -20.92
C PHE A 246 3.33 -0.94 -20.50
N TYR A 247 3.53 -2.10 -21.14
CA TYR A 247 4.63 -3.00 -20.87
C TYR A 247 5.98 -2.33 -21.14
N LYS A 248 6.09 -1.56 -22.23
CA LYS A 248 7.30 -0.80 -22.55
C LYS A 248 7.65 0.24 -21.49
N ALA A 249 6.65 0.92 -20.93
CA ALA A 249 6.84 1.82 -19.81
C ALA A 249 7.27 1.05 -18.54
N MET A 250 6.75 -0.16 -18.30
CA MET A 250 7.19 -1.01 -17.19
C MET A 250 8.67 -1.41 -17.29
N GLU A 251 9.20 -1.64 -18.50
CA GLU A 251 10.62 -1.94 -18.73
C GLU A 251 11.58 -0.82 -18.27
N MET A 252 11.08 0.39 -17.99
CA MET A 252 11.91 1.47 -17.42
C MET A 252 12.46 1.12 -16.03
N GLN A 253 11.76 0.28 -15.26
CA GLN A 253 12.08 -0.13 -13.88
C GLN A 253 12.48 1.03 -12.95
N GLY A 254 11.86 2.19 -13.16
CA GLY A 254 11.95 3.35 -12.29
C GLY A 254 11.09 3.22 -11.04
N ILE A 255 9.94 2.56 -11.14
CA ILE A 255 9.07 2.20 -10.03
C ILE A 255 9.65 0.95 -9.36
N PRO A 256 10.19 1.03 -8.13
CA PRO A 256 10.99 -0.04 -7.56
C PRO A 256 10.15 -1.17 -6.93
N LEU A 257 8.85 -0.97 -6.78
CA LEU A 257 7.90 -1.88 -6.13
C LEU A 257 6.49 -1.82 -6.75
N PHE A 258 5.57 -2.52 -6.09
CA PHE A 258 4.16 -2.77 -6.39
C PHE A 258 3.89 -3.90 -7.37
N ASN A 259 2.80 -4.61 -7.14
CA ASN A 259 2.15 -5.35 -8.21
C ASN A 259 1.34 -4.39 -9.07
N PHE A 260 1.13 -4.75 -10.33
CA PHE A 260 0.22 -4.08 -11.24
C PHE A 260 -0.83 -5.08 -11.71
N VAL A 261 -2.10 -4.68 -11.69
CA VAL A 261 -3.23 -5.40 -12.28
C VAL A 261 -3.86 -4.48 -13.32
N MET A 262 -3.76 -4.83 -14.59
CA MET A 262 -4.16 -4.01 -15.74
C MET A 262 -5.30 -4.66 -16.51
N ALA A 263 -6.20 -3.83 -17.03
CA ALA A 263 -7.23 -4.22 -17.97
C ALA A 263 -7.39 -3.15 -19.06
N ASP A 264 -7.69 -3.55 -20.31
CA ASP A 264 -7.84 -2.64 -21.44
C ASP A 264 -9.12 -2.85 -22.29
N ASP A 265 -9.36 -1.91 -23.21
CA ASP A 265 -10.45 -1.89 -24.19
C ASP A 265 -10.28 -2.89 -25.34
N GLN A 266 -9.14 -3.57 -25.40
CA GLN A 266 -8.81 -4.63 -26.36
C GLN A 266 -8.99 -6.03 -25.76
N ASN A 267 -9.69 -6.13 -24.62
CA ASN A 267 -9.99 -7.39 -23.94
C ASN A 267 -8.74 -8.09 -23.35
N ASN A 268 -7.67 -7.33 -23.09
CA ASN A 268 -6.49 -7.83 -22.39
C ASN A 268 -6.58 -7.58 -20.89
N ILE A 269 -6.09 -8.55 -20.13
CA ILE A 269 -5.83 -8.43 -18.70
C ILE A 269 -4.42 -8.90 -18.39
N PHE A 270 -3.78 -8.23 -17.44
CA PHE A 270 -2.39 -8.48 -17.12
C PHE A 270 -2.11 -8.28 -15.63
N TYR A 271 -1.33 -9.20 -15.07
CA TYR A 271 -0.73 -9.07 -13.75
C TYR A 271 0.80 -9.04 -13.88
N LEU A 272 1.45 -8.15 -13.15
CA LEU A 272 2.90 -8.10 -13.00
C LEU A 272 3.29 -7.89 -11.54
N PHE A 273 4.14 -8.77 -11.03
CA PHE A 273 4.91 -8.52 -9.82
C PHE A 273 6.08 -7.59 -10.18
N ASN A 274 5.85 -6.27 -10.15
CA ASN A 274 6.91 -5.31 -10.48
C ASN A 274 7.81 -5.07 -9.26
N ALA A 275 9.10 -5.26 -9.47
CA ALA A 275 10.12 -4.93 -8.49
C ALA A 275 11.47 -4.72 -9.18
N LEU A 276 12.28 -3.82 -8.64
CA LEU A 276 13.69 -3.71 -9.00
C LEU A 276 14.48 -4.71 -8.15
N LEU A 277 14.52 -5.98 -8.59
CA LEU A 277 15.11 -7.10 -7.86
C LEU A 277 16.58 -7.31 -8.23
N PRO A 278 17.51 -7.30 -7.27
CA PRO A 278 18.92 -7.51 -7.55
C PRO A 278 19.21 -8.98 -7.92
N VAL A 279 20.18 -9.18 -8.80
CA VAL A 279 20.75 -10.51 -9.06
C VAL A 279 21.76 -10.83 -7.96
N ARG A 280 21.49 -11.89 -7.22
CA ARG A 280 22.20 -12.27 -5.98
C ARG A 280 22.92 -13.61 -6.15
N ASP A 281 24.09 -13.72 -5.55
CA ASP A 281 24.89 -14.97 -5.55
C ASP A 281 24.20 -16.04 -4.66
N PRO A 282 23.93 -17.25 -5.18
CA PRO A 282 23.28 -18.30 -4.41
C PRO A 282 24.10 -18.87 -3.24
N GLY A 283 25.41 -18.56 -3.16
CA GLY A 283 26.30 -18.98 -2.09
C GLY A 283 26.12 -18.27 -0.75
N TYR A 284 25.21 -17.29 -0.66
CA TYR A 284 24.93 -16.52 0.55
C TYR A 284 23.47 -16.61 0.98
N ASP A 285 23.23 -16.46 2.28
CA ASP A 285 21.91 -16.23 2.85
C ASP A 285 21.65 -14.71 2.91
N TRP A 286 20.85 -14.22 1.97
CA TRP A 286 20.57 -12.79 1.81
C TRP A 286 19.60 -12.24 2.86
N GLN A 287 18.97 -13.09 3.67
CA GLN A 287 18.16 -12.66 4.81
C GLN A 287 19.01 -12.38 6.06
N LYS A 288 20.33 -12.57 6.00
CA LYS A 288 21.26 -12.35 7.11
C LYS A 288 22.18 -11.17 6.81
N THR A 289 22.84 -10.70 7.85
CA THR A 289 23.93 -9.75 7.72
C THR A 289 25.05 -10.36 6.87
N LEU A 290 25.31 -9.75 5.73
CA LEU A 290 26.27 -10.20 4.75
C LEU A 290 27.69 -9.75 5.07
N PRO A 291 28.73 -10.48 4.62
CA PRO A 291 30.08 -9.97 4.57
C PRO A 291 30.18 -8.71 3.69
N GLY A 292 30.58 -7.59 4.28
CA GLY A 292 30.81 -6.30 3.62
C GLY A 292 32.26 -6.09 3.20
N ASN A 293 32.95 -7.17 2.83
CA ASN A 293 34.38 -7.17 2.50
C ASN A 293 34.73 -7.96 1.24
N THR A 294 33.75 -8.29 0.39
CA THR A 294 33.99 -9.08 -0.83
C THR A 294 33.06 -8.73 -1.98
N SER A 295 33.56 -8.79 -3.21
CA SER A 295 32.75 -8.62 -4.42
C SER A 295 31.66 -9.67 -4.60
N LYS A 296 31.77 -10.85 -3.98
CA LYS A 296 30.76 -11.92 -4.09
C LYS A 296 29.38 -11.54 -3.54
N THR A 297 29.34 -10.64 -2.56
CA THR A 297 28.09 -10.11 -1.97
C THR A 297 27.69 -8.75 -2.58
N PHE A 298 28.48 -8.22 -3.51
CA PHE A 298 28.25 -6.94 -4.15
C PHE A 298 27.45 -7.11 -5.46
N TRP A 299 26.14 -6.89 -5.38
CA TRP A 299 25.28 -6.87 -6.57
C TRP A 299 25.20 -5.47 -7.19
N ASN A 300 25.13 -5.40 -8.51
CA ASN A 300 24.93 -4.14 -9.26
C ASN A 300 24.10 -4.35 -10.54
N SER A 301 23.44 -5.49 -10.66
CA SER A 301 22.56 -5.86 -11.77
C SER A 301 21.20 -6.31 -11.24
N PHE A 302 20.19 -6.21 -12.09
CA PHE A 302 18.80 -6.47 -11.75
C PHE A 302 18.16 -7.39 -12.77
N TYR A 303 17.15 -8.14 -12.35
CA TYR A 303 16.33 -8.93 -13.25
C TYR A 303 15.51 -8.00 -14.17
N PRO A 304 15.48 -8.25 -15.50
CA PRO A 304 14.61 -7.50 -16.40
C PRO A 304 13.14 -7.87 -16.14
N VAL A 305 12.20 -6.99 -16.54
CA VAL A 305 10.75 -7.20 -16.35
C VAL A 305 10.25 -8.54 -16.90
N SER A 306 10.83 -9.01 -18.01
CA SER A 306 10.50 -10.31 -18.62
C SER A 306 10.83 -11.52 -17.74
N GLN A 307 11.67 -11.36 -16.72
CA GLN A 307 12.03 -12.41 -15.76
C GLN A 307 11.32 -12.27 -14.41
N LEU A 308 10.41 -11.29 -14.27
CA LEU A 308 9.58 -11.14 -13.08
C LEU A 308 8.30 -12.00 -13.20
N PRO A 309 7.72 -12.46 -12.08
CA PRO A 309 6.43 -13.15 -12.10
C PRO A 309 5.34 -12.27 -12.73
N GLN A 310 4.63 -12.83 -13.70
CA GLN A 310 3.60 -12.12 -14.46
C GLN A 310 2.61 -13.10 -15.09
N MET A 311 1.42 -12.61 -15.42
CA MET A 311 0.36 -13.38 -16.06
C MET A 311 -0.38 -12.52 -17.08
N TYR A 312 -0.47 -12.98 -18.33
CA TYR A 312 -1.13 -12.27 -19.41
C TYR A 312 -2.24 -13.13 -20.01
N ASN A 313 -3.48 -12.63 -19.99
CA ASN A 313 -4.66 -13.28 -20.59
C ASN A 313 -4.81 -14.79 -20.28
N PRO A 314 -4.90 -15.19 -19.00
CA PRO A 314 -5.19 -16.58 -18.64
C PRO A 314 -6.55 -17.03 -19.18
N GLN A 315 -6.70 -18.33 -19.42
CA GLN A 315 -7.90 -18.96 -19.97
C GLN A 315 -9.11 -18.84 -19.04
N CYS A 316 -8.91 -18.87 -17.72
CA CYS A 316 -9.96 -18.63 -16.73
C CYS A 316 -10.54 -17.22 -16.78
N GLY A 317 -9.87 -16.27 -17.44
CA GLY A 317 -10.42 -14.95 -17.75
C GLY A 317 -10.29 -13.91 -16.65
N TYR A 318 -9.52 -14.14 -15.59
CA TYR A 318 -9.26 -13.15 -14.56
C TYR A 318 -7.81 -13.16 -14.08
N VAL A 319 -7.33 -12.02 -13.60
CA VAL A 319 -6.12 -11.89 -12.80
C VAL A 319 -6.42 -11.00 -11.59
N TYR A 320 -5.72 -11.21 -10.49
CA TYR A 320 -5.92 -10.44 -9.28
C TYR A 320 -4.66 -10.34 -8.44
N ASN A 321 -4.68 -9.40 -7.50
CA ASN A 321 -3.78 -9.40 -6.36
C ASN A 321 -4.45 -8.72 -5.16
N THR A 322 -4.33 -9.35 -3.99
CA THR A 322 -4.79 -8.81 -2.70
C THR A 322 -3.62 -8.69 -1.72
N ASN A 323 -2.44 -8.29 -2.19
CA ASN A 323 -1.12 -8.33 -1.50
C ASN A 323 -0.59 -9.73 -1.22
N ASN A 324 -1.21 -10.73 -1.83
CA ASN A 324 -0.79 -12.10 -1.75
C ASN A 324 0.40 -12.40 -2.66
N THR A 325 0.93 -13.62 -2.55
CA THR A 325 2.07 -14.10 -3.33
C THR A 325 1.89 -13.96 -4.84
N PRO A 326 2.95 -13.60 -5.61
CA PRO A 326 2.87 -13.52 -7.07
C PRO A 326 2.50 -14.83 -7.75
N PHE A 327 2.67 -15.94 -7.03
CA PHE A 327 2.35 -17.27 -7.53
C PHE A 327 0.87 -17.60 -7.39
N HIS A 328 0.04 -16.70 -6.84
CA HIS A 328 -1.41 -16.81 -6.74
C HIS A 328 -2.09 -15.58 -7.37
N CYS A 329 -1.87 -15.34 -8.66
CA CYS A 329 -2.42 -14.15 -9.34
C CYS A 329 -3.59 -14.45 -10.28
N THR A 330 -3.97 -15.72 -10.43
CA THR A 330 -5.03 -16.21 -11.31
C THR A 330 -5.61 -17.53 -10.75
N SER A 331 -6.33 -18.30 -11.56
CA SER A 331 -6.77 -19.66 -11.21
C SER A 331 -5.61 -20.56 -10.80
N VAL A 332 -5.91 -21.56 -9.95
CA VAL A 332 -4.91 -22.49 -9.40
C VAL A 332 -4.12 -23.20 -10.51
N GLU A 333 -4.79 -23.55 -11.60
CA GLU A 333 -4.23 -24.32 -12.70
C GLU A 333 -3.30 -23.51 -13.61
N GLU A 334 -3.43 -22.18 -13.61
CA GLU A 334 -2.69 -21.29 -14.51
C GLU A 334 -1.65 -20.44 -13.78
N ASN A 335 -1.60 -20.53 -12.46
CA ASN A 335 -0.69 -19.75 -11.65
C ASN A 335 0.79 -19.96 -12.01
N PRO A 336 1.63 -18.91 -12.03
CA PRO A 336 3.07 -19.06 -12.24
C PRO A 336 3.70 -19.97 -11.19
N SER A 337 4.56 -20.89 -11.61
CA SER A 337 5.28 -21.77 -10.70
C SER A 337 6.43 -21.02 -10.01
N GLU A 338 6.45 -21.01 -8.69
CA GLU A 338 7.57 -20.45 -7.90
C GLU A 338 8.91 -21.11 -8.26
N ALA A 339 8.90 -22.41 -8.59
CA ALA A 339 10.10 -23.16 -8.96
C ALA A 339 10.76 -22.66 -10.25
N SER A 340 10.06 -21.86 -11.07
CA SER A 340 10.59 -21.24 -12.28
C SER A 340 11.45 -20.00 -12.01
N PHE A 341 11.53 -19.53 -10.76
CA PHE A 341 12.26 -18.32 -10.39
C PHE A 341 13.45 -18.63 -9.47
N ASN A 342 14.45 -17.75 -9.49
CA ASN A 342 15.61 -17.89 -8.61
C ASN A 342 15.18 -17.71 -7.15
N LYS A 343 15.57 -18.64 -6.28
CA LYS A 343 15.27 -18.57 -4.84
C LYS A 343 15.84 -17.31 -4.17
N GLN A 344 16.90 -16.71 -4.73
CA GLN A 344 17.52 -15.48 -4.27
C GLN A 344 16.82 -14.21 -4.76
N SER A 345 15.76 -14.33 -5.57
CA SER A 345 14.93 -13.19 -5.99
C SER A 345 14.12 -12.56 -4.85
N GLY A 346 14.21 -13.12 -3.63
CA GLY A 346 13.79 -12.43 -2.43
C GLY A 346 12.30 -12.53 -2.11
N PHE A 347 11.55 -13.49 -2.66
CA PHE A 347 10.09 -13.56 -2.47
C PHE A 347 9.63 -13.97 -1.06
N TYR A 348 10.54 -14.07 -0.09
CA TYR A 348 10.39 -14.72 1.21
C TYR A 348 9.25 -14.19 2.10
N TRP A 349 8.88 -12.92 1.95
CA TRP A 349 7.85 -12.28 2.79
C TRP A 349 6.49 -12.16 2.10
N ASN A 350 6.38 -12.64 0.85
CA ASN A 350 5.11 -12.81 0.18
C ASN A 350 4.37 -14.01 0.78
N ARG A 351 3.05 -13.91 0.86
CA ARG A 351 2.25 -14.83 1.68
C ARG A 351 0.88 -15.10 1.09
N VAL A 352 0.28 -16.16 1.60
CA VAL A 352 -1.14 -16.46 1.47
C VAL A 352 -1.90 -15.63 2.51
N ASN A 353 -3.03 -15.02 2.15
CA ASN A 353 -3.79 -14.16 3.05
C ASN A 353 -5.31 -14.40 3.03
N ASN A 354 -6.02 -13.79 3.97
CA ASN A 354 -7.46 -14.03 4.13
C ASN A 354 -8.24 -13.60 2.88
N ARG A 355 -7.85 -12.48 2.27
CA ARG A 355 -8.53 -11.90 1.10
C ARG A 355 -8.40 -12.76 -0.14
N GLU A 356 -7.21 -13.30 -0.45
CA GLU A 356 -7.06 -14.20 -1.59
C GLU A 356 -7.83 -15.52 -1.39
N LEU A 357 -7.81 -16.08 -0.18
CA LEU A 357 -8.55 -17.30 0.14
C LEU A 357 -10.05 -17.08 -0.01
N ARG A 358 -10.56 -15.93 0.46
CA ARG A 358 -11.98 -15.58 0.32
C ARG A 358 -12.35 -15.30 -1.14
N PHE A 359 -11.49 -14.61 -1.88
CA PHE A 359 -11.70 -14.40 -3.32
C PHE A 359 -11.80 -15.73 -4.07
N ASN A 360 -10.91 -16.68 -3.78
CA ASN A 360 -10.95 -18.01 -4.39
C ASN A 360 -12.24 -18.77 -4.04
N GLU A 361 -12.73 -18.69 -2.81
CA GLU A 361 -14.04 -19.27 -2.43
C GLU A 361 -15.20 -18.64 -3.21
N LEU A 362 -15.19 -17.31 -3.38
CA LEU A 362 -16.21 -16.60 -4.14
C LEU A 362 -16.14 -16.93 -5.63
N MET A 363 -14.96 -17.19 -6.18
CA MET A 363 -14.75 -17.53 -7.58
C MET A 363 -14.96 -19.02 -7.89
N ALA A 364 -14.95 -19.89 -6.88
CA ALA A 364 -15.08 -21.33 -7.06
C ALA A 364 -16.35 -21.70 -7.84
N GLY A 365 -16.17 -22.44 -8.94
CA GLY A 365 -17.26 -22.90 -9.81
C GLY A 365 -17.92 -21.82 -10.68
N LYS A 366 -17.47 -20.56 -10.62
CA LYS A 366 -18.03 -19.50 -11.46
C LYS A 366 -17.45 -19.56 -12.87
N THR A 367 -18.33 -19.66 -13.85
CA THR A 367 -17.97 -19.63 -15.28
C THR A 367 -18.27 -18.28 -15.92
N LYS A 368 -19.18 -17.48 -15.31
CA LYS A 368 -19.52 -16.14 -15.74
C LYS A 368 -19.70 -15.18 -14.56
N ILE A 369 -19.31 -13.92 -14.76
CA ILE A 369 -19.34 -12.82 -13.79
C ILE A 369 -19.94 -11.57 -14.45
N SER A 370 -20.99 -11.02 -13.85
CA SER A 370 -21.48 -9.68 -14.24
C SER A 370 -20.68 -8.57 -13.56
N PHE A 371 -20.80 -7.34 -14.07
CA PHE A 371 -20.18 -6.18 -13.42
C PHE A 371 -20.71 -5.98 -11.99
N ASP A 372 -21.99 -6.26 -11.75
CA ASP A 372 -22.58 -6.21 -10.41
C ASP A 372 -22.04 -7.31 -9.48
N ASP A 373 -21.71 -8.49 -10.02
CA ASP A 373 -21.08 -9.54 -9.23
C ASP A 373 -19.65 -9.16 -8.81
N LEU A 374 -18.89 -8.46 -9.66
CA LEU A 374 -17.60 -7.87 -9.26
C LEU A 374 -17.77 -6.88 -8.10
N LYS A 375 -18.80 -6.02 -8.14
CA LYS A 375 -19.12 -5.10 -7.03
C LYS A 375 -19.48 -5.85 -5.76
N LYS A 376 -20.29 -6.92 -5.84
CA LYS A 376 -20.62 -7.77 -4.68
C LYS A 376 -19.38 -8.44 -4.08
N ILE A 377 -18.47 -8.96 -4.93
CA ILE A 377 -17.19 -9.55 -4.48
C ILE A 377 -16.36 -8.50 -3.73
N LYS A 378 -16.22 -7.30 -4.30
CA LYS A 378 -15.47 -6.20 -3.67
C LYS A 378 -16.00 -5.83 -2.28
N TYR A 379 -17.32 -5.88 -2.10
CA TYR A 379 -17.99 -5.52 -0.85
C TYR A 379 -18.26 -6.70 0.09
N ASP A 380 -17.76 -7.90 -0.21
CA ASP A 380 -17.85 -9.05 0.70
C ASP A 380 -17.12 -8.78 2.02
N CYS A 381 -17.85 -8.96 3.12
CA CYS A 381 -17.38 -8.70 4.48
C CYS A 381 -17.09 -9.99 5.25
N ALA A 382 -16.88 -11.11 4.55
CA ALA A 382 -16.60 -12.40 5.19
C ALA A 382 -15.12 -12.74 5.13
N TYR A 383 -14.64 -13.49 6.12
CA TYR A 383 -13.36 -14.19 6.05
C TYR A 383 -13.52 -15.54 5.34
N PRO A 384 -12.43 -16.15 4.85
CA PRO A 384 -12.49 -17.48 4.27
C PRO A 384 -12.95 -18.52 5.32
N SER A 385 -13.70 -19.50 4.85
CA SER A 385 -14.30 -20.52 5.70
C SER A 385 -13.25 -21.47 6.29
N LYS A 386 -13.11 -21.48 7.63
CA LYS A 386 -12.27 -22.43 8.39
C LYS A 386 -10.77 -22.44 8.04
N GLN A 387 -10.27 -21.39 7.40
CA GLN A 387 -8.85 -21.23 7.02
C GLN A 387 -8.42 -19.76 7.10
N GLY A 388 -7.15 -19.48 6.78
CA GLY A 388 -6.60 -18.12 6.83
C GLY A 388 -6.13 -17.69 8.22
N GLY A 389 -5.42 -16.56 8.27
CA GLY A 389 -4.83 -16.04 9.50
C GLY A 389 -5.85 -15.66 10.57
N ILE A 390 -6.97 -15.06 10.19
CA ILE A 390 -7.99 -14.64 11.15
C ILE A 390 -8.69 -15.84 11.78
N TYR A 391 -9.06 -16.85 11.00
CA TYR A 391 -9.62 -18.08 11.56
C TYR A 391 -8.65 -18.74 12.55
N LYS A 392 -7.37 -18.88 12.18
CA LYS A 392 -6.34 -19.45 13.09
C LYS A 392 -6.21 -18.66 14.39
N THR A 393 -6.22 -17.33 14.29
CA THR A 393 -6.07 -16.41 15.44
C THR A 393 -7.23 -16.52 16.43
N PHE A 394 -8.47 -16.60 15.92
CA PHE A 394 -9.67 -16.54 16.76
C PHE A 394 -10.28 -17.91 17.07
N LYS A 395 -9.85 -18.99 16.39
CA LYS A 395 -10.27 -20.37 16.68
C LYS A 395 -10.10 -20.77 18.16
N PRO A 396 -9.03 -20.39 18.89
CA PRO A 396 -8.89 -20.76 20.30
C PRO A 396 -10.02 -20.25 21.21
N ILE A 397 -10.78 -19.22 20.81
CA ILE A 397 -11.94 -18.74 21.57
C ILE A 397 -13.03 -19.81 21.68
N TYR A 398 -13.15 -20.69 20.69
CA TYR A 398 -14.11 -21.80 20.71
C TYR A 398 -13.81 -22.85 21.78
N ASP A 399 -12.55 -22.93 22.22
CA ASP A 399 -12.10 -23.88 23.23
C ASP A 399 -12.19 -23.32 24.66
N LEU A 400 -12.45 -22.01 24.84
CA LEU A 400 -12.61 -21.38 26.15
C LEU A 400 -13.86 -21.91 26.87
N LYS A 401 -13.77 -22.14 28.18
CA LYS A 401 -14.93 -22.55 28.99
C LYS A 401 -15.51 -21.37 29.76
N GLU A 402 -16.77 -21.08 29.51
CA GLU A 402 -17.54 -20.03 30.17
C GLU A 402 -17.57 -20.22 31.70
N SER A 403 -17.66 -21.48 32.15
CA SER A 403 -17.67 -21.84 33.57
C SER A 403 -16.39 -21.48 34.31
N GLU A 404 -15.26 -21.38 33.60
CA GLU A 404 -13.96 -21.01 34.16
C GLU A 404 -13.78 -19.47 34.23
N HIS A 405 -14.66 -18.70 33.56
CA HIS A 405 -14.59 -17.24 33.47
C HIS A 405 -15.97 -16.58 33.64
N PRO A 406 -16.60 -16.67 34.83
CA PRO A 406 -17.97 -16.20 35.06
C PRO A 406 -18.17 -14.70 34.82
N ASP A 407 -17.12 -13.89 34.94
CA ASP A 407 -17.15 -12.44 34.70
C ASP A 407 -17.38 -12.05 33.22
N ILE A 408 -17.04 -12.96 32.29
CA ILE A 408 -17.14 -12.77 30.83
C ILE A 408 -17.84 -13.95 30.13
N ALA A 409 -18.58 -14.78 30.87
CA ALA A 409 -19.23 -15.98 30.33
C ALA A 409 -20.14 -15.66 29.13
N ASP A 410 -20.98 -14.63 29.24
CA ASP A 410 -21.84 -14.10 28.17
C ASP A 410 -21.06 -13.64 26.93
N ALA A 411 -19.92 -12.96 27.11
CA ALA A 411 -19.06 -12.51 26.04
C ALA A 411 -18.39 -13.69 25.31
N ILE A 412 -17.95 -14.73 26.05
CA ILE A 412 -17.41 -15.97 25.46
C ILE A 412 -18.50 -16.67 24.63
N VAL A 413 -19.72 -16.86 25.18
CA VAL A 413 -20.84 -17.46 24.44
C VAL A 413 -21.11 -16.69 23.15
N LYS A 414 -21.08 -15.35 23.21
CA LYS A 414 -21.32 -14.51 22.05
C LYS A 414 -20.21 -14.67 21.00
N LEU A 415 -18.94 -14.59 21.39
CA LEU A 415 -17.82 -14.73 20.45
C LEU A 415 -17.78 -16.11 19.77
N LYS A 416 -18.18 -17.19 20.47
CA LYS A 416 -18.33 -18.52 19.88
C LYS A 416 -19.41 -18.61 18.79
N LYS A 417 -20.35 -17.66 18.75
CA LYS A 417 -21.38 -17.58 17.71
C LYS A 417 -20.95 -16.75 16.51
N TRP A 418 -19.80 -16.09 16.56
CA TRP A 418 -19.32 -15.32 15.44
C TRP A 418 -19.18 -16.22 14.21
N ASP A 419 -19.77 -15.79 13.11
CA ASP A 419 -19.83 -16.47 11.82
C ASP A 419 -18.66 -16.06 10.89
N PHE A 420 -17.65 -15.37 11.45
CA PHE A 420 -16.52 -14.81 10.70
C PHE A 420 -16.90 -13.77 9.65
N THR A 421 -17.99 -13.03 9.87
CA THR A 421 -18.38 -11.88 9.03
C THR A 421 -18.34 -10.55 9.78
N GLY A 422 -18.22 -9.46 9.01
CA GLY A 422 -18.20 -8.07 9.49
C GLY A 422 -19.32 -7.22 8.91
N TYR A 423 -20.51 -7.78 8.72
CA TYR A 423 -21.68 -7.05 8.23
C TYR A 423 -22.28 -6.14 9.30
N ALA A 424 -22.98 -5.07 8.88
CA ALA A 424 -23.56 -4.07 9.79
C ALA A 424 -24.52 -4.66 10.83
N ASP A 425 -25.27 -5.69 10.45
CA ASP A 425 -26.27 -6.35 11.28
C ASP A 425 -25.69 -7.46 12.16
N ASN A 426 -24.41 -7.78 12.03
CA ASN A 426 -23.74 -8.80 12.81
C ASN A 426 -23.46 -8.28 14.24
N ARG A 427 -24.10 -8.87 15.24
CA ARG A 427 -23.95 -8.42 16.64
C ARG A 427 -22.67 -8.94 17.27
N GLU A 428 -22.22 -10.11 16.85
CA GLU A 428 -20.98 -10.74 17.31
C GLU A 428 -19.76 -9.96 16.81
N ALA A 429 -19.81 -9.47 15.57
CA ALA A 429 -18.75 -8.67 14.95
C ALA A 429 -18.41 -7.39 15.74
N ALA A 430 -19.40 -6.77 16.41
CA ALA A 430 -19.14 -5.64 17.29
C ALA A 430 -18.15 -6.01 18.40
N LEU A 431 -18.45 -7.06 19.18
CA LEU A 431 -17.58 -7.53 20.26
C LEU A 431 -16.22 -8.00 19.74
N VAL A 432 -16.18 -8.64 18.56
CA VAL A 432 -14.94 -9.05 17.89
C VAL A 432 -14.07 -7.83 17.57
N ALA A 433 -14.64 -6.75 17.02
CA ALA A 433 -13.89 -5.57 16.63
C ALA A 433 -13.26 -4.86 17.86
N PHE A 434 -13.97 -4.74 18.98
CA PHE A 434 -13.39 -4.22 20.23
C PHE A 434 -12.28 -5.14 20.77
N THR A 435 -12.44 -6.46 20.63
CA THR A 435 -11.42 -7.44 21.04
C THR A 435 -10.17 -7.31 20.16
N MET A 436 -10.34 -7.21 18.84
CA MET A 436 -9.26 -7.01 17.85
C MET A 436 -8.48 -5.72 18.13
N ASP A 437 -9.17 -4.59 18.34
CA ASP A 437 -8.54 -3.30 18.65
C ASP A 437 -7.61 -3.41 19.87
N TYR A 438 -8.06 -4.07 20.94
CA TYR A 438 -7.23 -4.25 22.14
C TYR A 438 -5.98 -5.09 21.87
N LEU A 439 -6.16 -6.22 21.18
CA LEU A 439 -5.07 -7.13 20.84
C LEU A 439 -3.99 -6.43 20.00
N PHE A 440 -4.40 -5.63 19.01
CA PHE A 440 -3.46 -4.90 18.15
C PHE A 440 -2.71 -3.80 18.90
N ARG A 441 -3.40 -3.03 19.74
CA ARG A 441 -2.76 -2.00 20.57
C ARG A 441 -1.76 -2.61 21.57
N LYS A 442 -2.03 -3.80 22.10
CA LYS A 442 -1.16 -4.46 23.08
C LYS A 442 0.08 -5.09 22.47
N LYS A 443 -0.04 -5.79 21.34
CA LYS A 443 1.08 -6.51 20.74
C LYS A 443 2.00 -5.58 19.93
N ASN A 444 1.53 -4.40 19.54
CA ASN A 444 2.18 -3.57 18.53
C ASN A 444 2.46 -4.40 17.25
N GLY A 445 1.55 -5.33 16.95
CA GLY A 445 1.69 -6.32 15.89
C GLY A 445 1.58 -5.67 14.52
N ALA A 446 2.33 -6.19 13.56
CA ALA A 446 2.25 -5.74 12.18
C ALA A 446 0.91 -6.12 11.55
N TYR A 447 0.33 -5.26 10.70
CA TYR A 447 -0.86 -5.61 9.89
C TYR A 447 -0.67 -6.94 9.13
N ASN A 448 0.56 -7.19 8.65
CA ASN A 448 0.93 -8.43 7.95
C ASN A 448 0.73 -9.71 8.78
N GLU A 449 0.75 -9.63 10.12
CA GLU A 449 0.52 -10.80 10.96
C GLU A 449 -0.94 -11.26 10.92
N LEU A 450 -1.89 -10.39 10.58
CA LEU A 450 -3.30 -10.77 10.41
C LEU A 450 -3.52 -11.66 9.21
N GLU A 451 -2.68 -11.50 8.20
CA GLU A 451 -2.76 -12.24 6.94
C GLU A 451 -2.45 -13.72 7.16
N THR A 452 -1.41 -14.00 7.94
CA THR A 452 -0.89 -15.36 8.21
C THR A 452 -1.41 -15.98 9.50
N GLY A 453 -1.84 -15.14 10.45
CA GLY A 453 -2.36 -15.51 11.75
C GLY A 453 -1.43 -15.12 12.89
N ILE A 454 -2.02 -14.73 14.02
CA ILE A 454 -1.34 -14.40 15.25
C ILE A 454 -1.70 -15.45 16.31
N GLU A 455 -0.68 -16.05 16.91
CA GLU A 455 -0.88 -16.81 18.13
C GLU A 455 -0.90 -15.85 19.33
N TYR A 456 -2.04 -15.78 20.00
CA TYR A 456 -2.20 -15.11 21.28
C TYR A 456 -2.25 -16.14 22.40
N SER A 457 -1.64 -15.83 23.54
CA SER A 457 -1.83 -16.64 24.74
C SER A 457 -3.30 -16.58 25.18
N THR A 458 -3.78 -17.67 25.78
CA THR A 458 -5.13 -17.73 26.36
C THR A 458 -5.38 -16.56 27.32
N ASP A 459 -4.40 -16.21 28.15
CA ASP A 459 -4.50 -15.09 29.09
C ASP A 459 -4.72 -13.75 28.38
N LEU A 460 -4.00 -13.50 27.28
CA LEU A 460 -4.14 -12.25 26.52
C LEU A 460 -5.47 -12.20 25.77
N LEU A 461 -5.96 -13.34 25.25
CA LEU A 461 -7.31 -13.41 24.66
C LEU A 461 -8.37 -13.08 25.71
N LEU A 462 -8.29 -13.69 26.90
CA LEU A 462 -9.23 -13.42 28.00
C LEU A 462 -9.14 -11.97 28.49
N GLU A 463 -7.94 -11.39 28.57
CA GLU A 463 -7.73 -9.97 28.87
C GLU A 463 -8.42 -9.07 27.83
N ALA A 464 -8.26 -9.38 26.55
CA ALA A 464 -8.89 -8.63 25.47
C ALA A 464 -10.42 -8.72 25.50
N ILE A 465 -10.98 -9.90 25.75
CA ILE A 465 -12.44 -10.11 25.87
C ILE A 465 -12.99 -9.32 27.06
N ARG A 466 -12.30 -9.33 28.21
CA ARG A 466 -12.66 -8.51 29.38
C ARG A 466 -12.64 -7.03 29.06
N HIS A 467 -11.59 -6.57 28.37
CA HIS A 467 -11.48 -5.16 27.98
C HIS A 467 -12.62 -4.76 27.04
N ALA A 468 -12.87 -5.56 26.00
CA ALA A 468 -13.93 -5.32 25.03
C ALA A 468 -15.31 -5.26 25.71
N LYS A 469 -15.65 -6.25 26.54
CA LYS A 469 -16.89 -6.25 27.33
C LYS A 469 -16.99 -4.99 28.20
N LYS A 470 -15.91 -4.64 28.92
CA LYS A 470 -15.90 -3.46 29.80
C LYS A 470 -16.16 -2.18 29.03
N GLU A 471 -15.50 -1.96 27.90
CA GLU A 471 -15.70 -0.75 27.09
C GLU A 471 -17.11 -0.71 26.52
N MET A 472 -17.63 -1.84 26.01
CA MET A 472 -19.00 -1.90 25.50
C MET A 472 -20.06 -1.65 26.58
N ILE A 473 -19.94 -2.27 27.76
CA ILE A 473 -20.88 -2.02 28.87
C ILE A 473 -20.79 -0.58 29.36
N LYS A 474 -19.58 -0.02 29.47
CA LYS A 474 -19.37 1.37 29.91
C LYS A 474 -20.04 2.40 29.01
N HIS A 475 -20.00 2.19 27.68
CA HIS A 475 -20.45 3.17 26.70
C HIS A 475 -21.84 2.88 26.11
N HIS A 476 -22.20 1.60 25.99
CA HIS A 476 -23.43 1.13 25.33
C HIS A 476 -24.37 0.38 26.26
N GLN A 477 -23.96 0.11 27.51
CA GLN A 477 -24.73 -0.64 28.52
C GLN A 477 -25.04 -2.10 28.16
N THR A 478 -24.60 -2.56 27.00
CA THR A 478 -24.78 -3.93 26.50
C THR A 478 -23.60 -4.36 25.62
N ILE A 479 -23.37 -5.66 25.52
CA ILE A 479 -22.49 -6.26 24.50
C ILE A 479 -23.26 -6.71 23.26
N ASP A 480 -24.59 -6.57 23.26
CA ASP A 480 -25.47 -6.98 22.17
C ASP A 480 -25.96 -5.77 21.36
N ILE A 481 -25.09 -5.29 20.48
CA ILE A 481 -25.30 -4.12 19.61
C ILE A 481 -25.00 -4.50 18.16
N LEU A 482 -25.70 -3.91 17.19
CA LEU A 482 -25.39 -4.10 15.78
C LEU A 482 -24.04 -3.46 15.47
N PHE A 483 -23.20 -4.14 14.68
CA PHE A 483 -21.88 -3.62 14.36
C PHE A 483 -21.91 -2.25 13.66
N GLY A 484 -22.88 -2.03 12.76
CA GLY A 484 -23.07 -0.76 12.07
C GLY A 484 -23.53 0.40 12.96
N ASP A 485 -24.04 0.11 14.17
CA ASP A 485 -24.39 1.15 15.14
C ASP A 485 -23.12 1.71 15.80
N VAL A 486 -22.09 0.89 16.00
CA VAL A 486 -20.85 1.28 16.70
C VAL A 486 -19.70 1.62 15.76
N GLN A 487 -19.61 1.02 14.57
CA GLN A 487 -18.56 1.32 13.60
C GLN A 487 -18.99 2.41 12.63
N ARG A 488 -18.27 3.54 12.65
CA ARG A 488 -18.69 4.77 11.97
C ARG A 488 -17.55 5.42 11.20
N LEU A 489 -17.91 6.03 10.08
CA LEU A 489 -17.07 7.00 9.39
C LEU A 489 -17.36 8.39 9.97
N MET A 490 -16.37 8.98 10.62
CA MET A 490 -16.53 10.20 11.41
C MET A 490 -15.57 11.31 10.99
N ARG A 491 -16.12 12.50 10.74
CA ARG A 491 -15.35 13.71 10.44
C ARG A 491 -16.19 14.96 10.77
N GLU A 492 -15.59 15.94 11.46
CA GLU A 492 -16.17 17.26 11.75
C GLU A 492 -17.67 17.22 12.15
N GLY A 493 -18.02 16.34 13.09
CA GLY A 493 -19.40 16.19 13.61
C GLY A 493 -20.36 15.32 12.77
N LYS A 494 -19.99 14.95 11.53
CA LYS A 494 -20.75 13.96 10.74
C LYS A 494 -20.34 12.54 11.12
N SER A 495 -21.31 11.63 11.12
CA SER A 495 -21.12 10.21 11.46
C SER A 495 -22.06 9.32 10.65
N TYR A 496 -21.52 8.49 9.76
CA TYR A 496 -22.27 7.52 8.97
C TYR A 496 -21.90 6.08 9.35
N SER A 497 -22.88 5.17 9.27
CA SER A 497 -22.65 3.74 9.52
C SER A 497 -21.73 3.19 8.45
N VAL A 498 -20.66 2.52 8.84
CA VAL A 498 -19.79 1.76 7.95
C VAL A 498 -19.47 0.44 8.61
N TYR A 499 -19.05 -0.53 7.82
CA TYR A 499 -18.81 -1.88 8.29
C TYR A 499 -17.79 -2.59 7.40
N GLY A 500 -17.27 -3.69 7.90
CA GLY A 500 -16.11 -4.39 7.39
C GLY A 500 -15.07 -4.54 8.49
N LEU A 501 -14.26 -5.60 8.38
CA LEU A 501 -13.18 -5.88 9.31
C LEU A 501 -11.84 -5.84 8.56
N PRO A 502 -10.71 -5.68 9.25
CA PRO A 502 -9.39 -5.77 8.62
C PRO A 502 -9.26 -7.10 7.87
N GLU A 503 -8.56 -7.14 6.74
CA GLU A 503 -8.36 -8.40 5.98
C GLU A 503 -9.62 -9.06 5.38
N CYS A 504 -10.78 -8.38 5.36
CA CYS A 504 -11.88 -8.73 4.44
C CYS A 504 -11.64 -8.10 3.05
N LEU A 505 -12.32 -8.58 2.00
CA LEU A 505 -12.27 -7.92 0.68
C LEU A 505 -12.78 -6.47 0.77
N LYS A 506 -13.85 -6.25 1.53
CA LYS A 506 -14.22 -4.94 2.08
C LYS A 506 -13.43 -4.66 3.36
N SER A 507 -12.16 -4.29 3.20
CA SER A 507 -11.25 -4.10 4.34
C SER A 507 -11.58 -2.80 5.06
N LEU A 508 -11.72 -2.86 6.39
CA LEU A 508 -11.88 -1.67 7.22
C LEU A 508 -11.30 -1.92 8.61
N ALA A 509 -10.31 -1.14 8.99
CA ALA A 509 -9.76 -1.09 10.34
C ALA A 509 -10.28 0.15 11.08
N SER A 510 -10.49 0.00 12.38
CA SER A 510 -11.05 1.05 13.22
C SER A 510 -10.38 1.08 14.58
N ASP A 511 -10.32 2.28 15.14
CA ASP A 511 -9.83 2.49 16.51
C ASP A 511 -11.02 2.80 17.42
N VAL A 512 -10.96 2.31 18.65
CA VAL A 512 -11.92 2.68 19.70
C VAL A 512 -11.71 4.14 20.11
N THR A 513 -12.78 4.92 20.00
CA THR A 513 -12.86 6.34 20.39
C THR A 513 -13.16 6.49 21.89
N LYS A 514 -12.99 7.71 22.42
CA LYS A 514 -13.22 7.99 23.84
C LYS A 514 -14.68 7.84 24.27
N ASP A 515 -15.60 7.98 23.33
CA ASP A 515 -17.05 7.81 23.47
C ASP A 515 -17.50 6.36 23.23
N GLY A 516 -16.56 5.44 23.01
CA GLY A 516 -16.85 4.01 22.86
C GLY A 516 -17.34 3.61 21.48
N MET A 517 -17.17 4.46 20.47
CA MET A 517 -17.45 4.13 19.07
C MET A 517 -16.19 3.58 18.38
N LEU A 518 -16.35 2.81 17.30
CA LEU A 518 -15.26 2.37 16.44
C LEU A 518 -15.16 3.32 15.23
N ARG A 519 -14.14 4.17 15.21
CA ARG A 519 -13.94 5.10 14.08
C ARG A 519 -13.14 4.41 12.99
N ALA A 520 -13.64 4.41 11.76
CA ALA A 520 -12.91 3.96 10.58
C ALA A 520 -11.66 4.82 10.31
N GLN A 521 -10.50 4.18 10.16
CA GLN A 521 -9.19 4.88 10.09
C GLN A 521 -8.33 4.42 8.91
N ASN A 522 -8.45 3.17 8.50
CA ASN A 522 -7.68 2.55 7.42
C ASN A 522 -8.54 1.46 6.76
N GLY A 523 -8.24 1.06 5.54
CA GLY A 523 -9.08 0.16 4.75
C GLY A 523 -9.44 0.77 3.40
N ASP A 524 -10.58 0.35 2.85
CA ASP A 524 -11.17 0.89 1.64
C ASP A 524 -11.08 2.42 1.57
N SER A 525 -10.18 2.89 0.72
CA SER A 525 -9.86 4.32 0.60
C SER A 525 -10.37 4.83 -0.75
N PHE A 526 -9.52 4.90 -1.77
CA PHE A 526 -9.97 5.06 -3.14
C PHE A 526 -10.56 3.74 -3.64
N ILE A 527 -11.72 3.79 -4.26
CA ILE A 527 -12.29 2.68 -5.04
C ILE A 527 -12.59 3.20 -6.42
N MET A 528 -12.19 2.44 -7.44
CA MET A 528 -12.61 2.67 -8.82
C MET A 528 -13.02 1.37 -9.46
N PHE A 529 -14.17 1.40 -10.13
CA PHE A 529 -14.57 0.39 -11.08
C PHE A 529 -14.50 0.98 -12.49
N ALA A 530 -13.81 0.28 -13.38
CA ALA A 530 -13.79 0.60 -14.80
C ALA A 530 -14.31 -0.60 -15.59
N LYS A 531 -15.12 -0.31 -16.59
CA LYS A 531 -15.62 -1.28 -17.56
C LYS A 531 -15.32 -0.76 -18.95
N PHE A 532 -14.54 -1.52 -19.71
CA PHE A 532 -14.22 -1.23 -21.09
C PHE A 532 -15.13 -2.05 -21.99
N SER A 533 -15.96 -1.39 -22.80
CA SER A 533 -16.99 -2.06 -23.59
C SER A 533 -17.15 -1.45 -24.98
N LYS A 534 -17.59 -2.27 -25.93
CA LYS A 534 -17.91 -1.81 -27.30
C LYS A 534 -19.06 -0.79 -27.34
N ALA A 535 -19.92 -0.76 -26.33
CA ALA A 535 -21.02 0.20 -26.22
C ALA A 535 -20.59 1.54 -25.60
N GLY A 536 -19.32 1.65 -25.18
CA GLY A 536 -18.78 2.78 -24.45
C GLY A 536 -18.27 2.36 -23.06
N ASN A 537 -17.22 3.01 -22.60
CA ASN A 537 -16.62 2.70 -21.32
C ASN A 537 -17.40 3.37 -20.18
N THR A 538 -17.46 2.71 -19.03
CA THR A 538 -18.07 3.27 -17.82
C THR A 538 -17.08 3.25 -16.68
N TYR A 539 -16.98 4.38 -15.99
CA TYR A 539 -16.04 4.59 -14.90
C TYR A 539 -16.76 5.18 -13.71
N GLU A 540 -16.50 4.63 -12.53
CA GLU A 540 -17.09 5.13 -11.29
C GLU A 540 -16.08 5.04 -10.15
N THR A 541 -16.08 6.04 -9.29
CA THR A 541 -15.09 6.18 -8.20
C THR A 541 -15.73 6.61 -6.89
N ILE A 542 -14.99 6.46 -5.79
CA ILE A 542 -15.34 7.05 -4.50
C ILE A 542 -14.05 7.20 -3.66
N VAL A 543 -13.99 8.28 -2.87
CA VAL A 543 -13.10 8.40 -1.70
C VAL A 543 -13.95 8.58 -0.45
N PRO A 544 -13.48 8.17 0.75
CA PRO A 544 -14.36 8.04 1.91
C PRO A 544 -14.96 9.36 2.38
N TYR A 545 -14.19 10.44 2.30
CA TYR A 545 -14.62 11.75 2.81
C TYR A 545 -15.00 12.72 1.70
N GLY A 546 -14.02 13.10 0.87
CA GLY A 546 -14.13 14.10 -0.19
C GLY A 546 -12.74 14.56 -0.64
N GLU A 547 -12.69 15.42 -1.66
CA GLU A 547 -11.45 15.82 -2.35
C GLU A 547 -10.70 16.97 -1.69
N SER A 548 -11.13 17.43 -0.51
CA SER A 548 -10.50 18.55 0.18
C SER A 548 -10.33 18.32 1.67
N ARG A 549 -9.37 19.05 2.22
CA ARG A 549 -9.09 19.13 3.67
C ARG A 549 -9.30 20.51 4.24
N ARG A 550 -9.61 21.49 3.40
CA ARG A 550 -9.89 22.84 3.86
C ARG A 550 -11.25 22.86 4.52
N LYS A 551 -11.33 23.42 5.72
CA LYS A 551 -12.55 23.41 6.55
C LYS A 551 -13.75 24.09 5.89
N ASP A 552 -13.48 25.05 5.02
CA ASP A 552 -14.45 25.84 4.26
C ASP A 552 -14.82 25.22 2.90
N SER A 553 -14.19 24.11 2.51
CA SER A 553 -14.46 23.47 1.22
C SER A 553 -15.77 22.67 1.25
N PRO A 554 -16.65 22.80 0.24
CA PRO A 554 -17.81 21.91 0.10
C PRO A 554 -17.39 20.45 -0.09
N HIS A 555 -16.17 20.21 -0.60
CA HIS A 555 -15.60 18.89 -0.86
C HIS A 555 -14.85 18.29 0.35
N LEU A 556 -15.09 18.80 1.56
CA LEU A 556 -14.48 18.24 2.77
C LEU A 556 -15.10 16.87 3.15
N MET A 557 -16.40 16.70 2.91
CA MET A 557 -17.20 15.58 3.44
C MET A 557 -18.39 15.21 2.53
N ASP A 558 -18.36 15.57 1.25
CA ASP A 558 -19.47 15.40 0.31
C ASP A 558 -19.62 13.97 -0.22
N GLN A 559 -18.62 13.11 -0.04
CA GLN A 559 -18.66 11.71 -0.46
C GLN A 559 -18.98 10.72 0.68
N MET A 560 -18.96 11.16 1.95
CA MET A 560 -19.16 10.29 3.12
C MET A 560 -20.43 9.45 3.08
N GLU A 561 -21.55 10.06 2.72
CA GLU A 561 -22.83 9.36 2.67
C GLU A 561 -22.86 8.32 1.56
N LEU A 562 -22.40 8.70 0.36
CA LEU A 562 -22.31 7.82 -0.80
C LEU A 562 -21.43 6.61 -0.50
N TYR A 563 -20.25 6.85 0.09
CA TYR A 563 -19.33 5.82 0.55
C TYR A 563 -19.97 4.88 1.58
N SER A 564 -20.68 5.43 2.58
CA SER A 564 -21.36 4.63 3.61
C SER A 564 -22.41 3.68 3.03
N GLN A 565 -23.02 4.07 1.91
CA GLN A 565 -24.01 3.29 1.17
C GLN A 565 -23.38 2.35 0.14
N GLN A 566 -22.05 2.25 0.08
CA GLN A 566 -21.29 1.46 -0.91
C GLN A 566 -21.58 1.86 -2.35
N LYS A 567 -21.92 3.13 -2.55
CA LYS A 567 -22.16 3.71 -3.86
C LYS A 567 -20.91 4.47 -4.33
N THR A 568 -20.83 4.62 -5.64
CA THR A 568 -19.76 5.32 -6.34
C THR A 568 -20.37 6.46 -7.16
N LYS A 569 -19.56 7.46 -7.50
CA LYS A 569 -19.94 8.53 -8.42
C LYS A 569 -19.42 8.21 -9.81
N PRO A 570 -20.20 8.43 -10.88
CA PRO A 570 -19.68 8.28 -12.24
C PRO A 570 -18.63 9.36 -12.52
N ILE A 571 -17.64 9.04 -13.36
CA ILE A 571 -16.69 10.01 -13.89
C ILE A 571 -16.71 9.99 -15.42
N THR A 572 -16.24 11.06 -16.04
CA THR A 572 -16.06 11.15 -17.49
C THR A 572 -14.63 11.53 -17.81
N LEU A 573 -14.07 10.92 -18.85
CA LEU A 573 -12.76 11.28 -19.42
C LEU A 573 -12.89 12.28 -20.58
N ASP A 574 -14.13 12.61 -20.99
CA ASP A 574 -14.38 13.56 -22.06
C ASP A 574 -14.19 15.00 -21.57
N ARG A 575 -13.11 15.63 -22.02
CA ARG A 575 -12.76 17.01 -21.65
C ARG A 575 -13.88 18.01 -21.95
N SER A 576 -14.64 17.81 -23.02
CA SER A 576 -15.71 18.73 -23.40
C SER A 576 -16.84 18.73 -22.37
N THR A 577 -17.20 17.55 -21.89
CA THR A 577 -18.20 17.33 -20.84
C THR A 577 -17.73 17.92 -19.52
N VAL A 578 -16.47 17.66 -19.14
CA VAL A 578 -15.85 18.22 -17.92
C VAL A 578 -15.91 19.74 -17.92
N LEU A 579 -15.55 20.40 -19.02
CA LEU A 579 -15.60 21.86 -19.12
C LEU A 579 -17.04 22.40 -19.07
N LYS A 580 -18.00 21.66 -19.63
CA LYS A 580 -19.42 22.06 -19.63
C LYS A 580 -20.07 21.98 -18.25
N THR A 581 -19.64 21.02 -17.42
CA THR A 581 -20.21 20.76 -16.08
C THR A 581 -19.33 21.30 -14.95
N ALA A 582 -18.21 21.96 -15.27
CA ALA A 582 -17.28 22.49 -14.30
C ALA A 582 -17.96 23.50 -13.36
N THR A 583 -17.78 23.30 -12.05
CA THR A 583 -18.23 24.26 -11.03
C THR A 583 -17.39 25.54 -11.01
N ARG A 584 -16.12 25.42 -11.42
CA ARG A 584 -15.18 26.52 -11.53
C ARG A 584 -14.15 26.20 -12.62
N ILE A 585 -13.89 27.17 -13.48
CA ILE A 585 -12.77 27.15 -14.43
C ILE A 585 -11.76 28.21 -13.98
N TYR A 586 -10.49 27.83 -13.95
CA TYR A 586 -9.39 28.71 -13.55
C TYR A 586 -8.22 28.55 -14.51
N HIS A 587 -7.64 29.68 -14.90
CA HIS A 587 -6.45 29.76 -15.72
C HIS A 587 -5.34 30.42 -14.88
N PRO A 588 -4.40 29.64 -14.34
CA PRO A 588 -3.28 30.21 -13.60
C PRO A 588 -2.43 31.10 -14.51
N GLN A 589 -2.29 32.36 -14.11
CA GLN A 589 -1.29 33.29 -14.66
C GLN A 589 0.11 32.92 -14.24
#